data_AF-A0A9E0QUW4-F1
#
_entry.id   AF-A0A9E0QUW4-F1
#
_cell.length_a   1.000
_cell.length_b   1.000
_cell.length_c   1.000
_cell.angle_alpha   90.00
_cell.angle_beta   90.00
_cell.angle_gamma   90.00
#
_symmetry.space_group_name_H-M   'P 1'
#
loop_
_entity.id
_entity.type
_entity.pdbx_description
1 polymer ?
#
loop_
_entity_poly.entity_id
_entity_poly.type
_entity_poly.pdbx_seq_one_letter_code
_entity_poly.pdbx_strand_id
1 'polypeptide(L)'
;MAEKSGPEKASPIPSSSKVGRATNPRPDKSGQFRPDFGRVGQIAAEAVRRSTELRQQLDRGEGLSPQAEGRRQTSSAKPQGRHQGWVPKGQSVTIASRTIDGMVYVGTPPRIGSSSYGERCRAYIDPSLSVAPVGSDKNGDNMPYWPGYTSIPAVCRTTYLDWLAGGRQDGTINPGYMFLFFYGLERRFLVDDAPESEKRDILVEVVRLKELFSKNHSAQRYLGEFIDLASIIVDDADFKKPIYKNWGWELPLTLKVALGGAITNDMPIDADWLLSWFMCHNEKRLRTPATRCENEFMSLFRHKFVIRYPNDLTVSKPRKHLEYSYRAASGEFDGDIPISANGKPVLDISGLRKPVEIAQKIADEAMDELDKFSRYLGRNPDGRGTMEAQALLPAELW
;
A
#
# COMPACT_ATOMS: atom_id res chain seq x y z
N MET A 1 -85.21 -55.36 -3.53
CA MET A 1 -84.89 -56.80 -3.42
C MET A 1 -83.69 -57.06 -4.32
N ALA A 2 -82.60 -57.59 -3.74
CA ALA A 2 -81.36 -58.10 -4.37
C ALA A 2 -80.50 -57.07 -5.15
N GLU A 3 -79.35 -56.62 -4.62
CA GLU A 3 -78.01 -57.26 -4.70
C GLU A 3 -77.37 -57.12 -6.10
N LYS A 4 -76.08 -56.83 -6.35
CA LYS A 4 -74.79 -56.74 -5.61
C LYS A 4 -73.80 -56.08 -6.60
N SER A 5 -73.16 -54.96 -6.32
CA SER A 5 -71.79 -54.80 -5.75
C SER A 5 -70.69 -55.72 -6.33
N GLY A 6 -69.68 -55.10 -6.99
CA GLY A 6 -68.40 -55.71 -7.42
C GLY A 6 -67.53 -54.71 -8.22
N PRO A 7 -66.19 -54.73 -8.12
CA PRO A 7 -65.51 -53.71 -7.31
C PRO A 7 -64.59 -52.73 -8.05
N GLU A 8 -64.46 -51.56 -7.44
CA GLU A 8 -63.43 -50.52 -7.60
C GLU A 8 -62.12 -50.97 -6.91
N LYS A 9 -61.00 -50.94 -7.64
CA LYS A 9 -59.60 -51.11 -7.18
C LYS A 9 -58.70 -50.42 -8.23
N ALA A 10 -57.58 -49.76 -7.95
CA ALA A 10 -56.97 -49.18 -6.76
C ALA A 10 -55.84 -48.26 -7.29
N SER A 11 -55.57 -47.14 -6.62
CA SER A 11 -54.42 -46.26 -6.89
C SER A 11 -53.07 -46.94 -6.61
N PRO A 12 -51.97 -46.38 -7.15
CA PRO A 12 -50.82 -46.09 -6.29
C PRO A 12 -50.40 -44.61 -6.36
N ILE A 13 -50.07 -44.06 -5.20
CA ILE A 13 -49.49 -42.73 -4.98
C ILE A 13 -48.00 -42.75 -5.40
N PRO A 14 -47.37 -41.61 -5.76
CA PRO A 14 -46.50 -40.99 -4.75
C PRO A 14 -46.50 -39.44 -4.73
N SER A 15 -46.50 -38.94 -3.50
CA SER A 15 -45.74 -37.81 -2.92
C SER A 15 -45.40 -36.56 -3.77
N SER A 16 -46.04 -35.47 -3.34
CA SER A 16 -45.42 -34.26 -2.79
C SER A 16 -44.59 -33.31 -3.68
N SER A 17 -45.09 -32.06 -3.69
CA SER A 17 -44.34 -30.79 -3.62
C SER A 17 -43.23 -30.55 -4.64
N LYS A 18 -43.48 -29.59 -5.54
CA LYS A 18 -42.46 -28.63 -5.99
C LYS A 18 -43.14 -27.36 -6.50
N VAL A 19 -43.30 -26.40 -5.60
CA VAL A 19 -43.31 -24.98 -5.96
C VAL A 19 -41.87 -24.64 -6.29
N GLY A 20 -41.64 -24.18 -7.51
CA GLY A 20 -40.33 -23.70 -7.94
C GLY A 20 -40.32 -23.45 -9.43
N ARG A 21 -40.27 -22.17 -9.82
CA ARG A 21 -39.02 -21.50 -10.22
C ARG A 21 -39.37 -20.30 -11.10
N ALA A 22 -39.36 -19.12 -10.52
CA ALA A 22 -39.28 -17.87 -11.28
C ALA A 22 -38.69 -16.78 -10.40
N THR A 23 -37.36 -16.80 -10.23
CA THR A 23 -36.61 -15.57 -9.99
C THR A 23 -35.29 -15.69 -10.74
N ASN A 24 -35.19 -14.95 -11.84
CA ASN A 24 -33.91 -14.60 -12.45
C ASN A 24 -33.02 -13.96 -11.37
N PRO A 25 -31.70 -14.22 -11.37
CA PRO A 25 -30.78 -13.41 -10.58
C PRO A 25 -30.89 -11.98 -11.08
N ARG A 26 -31.21 -11.04 -10.18
CA ARG A 26 -31.10 -9.61 -10.48
C ARG A 26 -29.62 -9.30 -10.74
N PRO A 27 -29.30 -8.45 -11.73
CA PRO A 27 -27.92 -8.02 -11.93
C PRO A 27 -27.44 -7.31 -10.66
N ASP A 28 -26.21 -7.63 -10.26
CA ASP A 28 -25.46 -6.91 -9.24
C ASP A 28 -25.49 -5.41 -9.57
N LYS A 29 -26.31 -4.67 -8.80
CA LYS A 29 -26.40 -3.21 -8.83
C LYS A 29 -25.79 -2.62 -7.57
N SER A 30 -24.78 -3.26 -6.98
CA SER A 30 -23.82 -2.52 -6.18
C SER A 30 -22.85 -1.88 -7.16
N GLY A 31 -23.04 -0.59 -7.44
CA GLY A 31 -21.96 0.21 -8.02
C GLY A 31 -20.85 0.26 -6.98
N GLN A 32 -20.05 -0.81 -6.88
CA GLN A 32 -18.86 -0.82 -6.03
C GLN A 32 -18.13 0.49 -6.29
N PHE A 33 -17.93 1.28 -5.24
CA PHE A 33 -17.13 2.48 -5.30
C PHE A 33 -15.76 2.10 -5.85
N ARG A 34 -15.56 2.37 -7.14
CA ARG A 34 -14.28 2.27 -7.82
C ARG A 34 -13.80 3.70 -7.94
N PRO A 35 -13.06 4.20 -6.95
CA PRO A 35 -12.56 5.54 -7.08
C PRO A 35 -11.72 5.65 -8.35
N ASP A 36 -12.12 6.59 -9.19
CA ASP A 36 -11.31 7.08 -10.29
C ASP A 36 -10.55 8.29 -9.76
N PHE A 37 -9.29 8.09 -9.44
CA PHE A 37 -8.45 9.13 -8.87
C PHE A 37 -7.73 9.95 -9.95
N GLY A 38 -7.98 9.68 -11.24
CA GLY A 38 -7.44 10.46 -12.35
C GLY A 38 -6.00 10.98 -12.14
N ARG A 39 -5.79 12.26 -12.43
CA ARG A 39 -4.49 12.95 -12.44
C ARG A 39 -3.79 13.14 -11.08
N VAL A 40 -4.28 12.57 -9.98
CA VAL A 40 -3.69 12.74 -8.64
C VAL A 40 -2.21 12.36 -8.63
N GLY A 41 -1.84 11.31 -9.35
CA GLY A 41 -0.45 10.90 -9.47
C GLY A 41 0.47 11.88 -10.19
N GLN A 42 -0.06 12.56 -11.23
CA GLN A 42 0.68 13.58 -11.96
C GLN A 42 0.88 14.83 -11.10
N ILE A 43 -0.16 15.25 -10.37
CA ILE A 43 -0.10 16.40 -9.46
C ILE A 43 0.84 16.13 -8.28
N ALA A 44 0.79 14.92 -7.70
CA ALA A 44 1.67 14.53 -6.61
C ALA A 44 3.14 14.47 -7.02
N ALA A 45 3.45 13.85 -8.15
CA ALA A 45 4.80 13.81 -8.71
C ALA A 45 5.28 15.22 -9.10
N GLU A 46 4.42 16.04 -9.71
CA GLU A 46 4.72 17.45 -10.00
C GLU A 46 4.91 18.28 -8.73
N ALA A 47 4.18 18.04 -7.66
CA ALA A 47 4.31 18.78 -6.40
C ALA A 47 5.60 18.42 -5.65
N VAL A 48 6.00 17.14 -5.63
CA VAL A 48 7.30 16.74 -5.08
C VAL A 48 8.44 17.29 -5.92
N ARG A 49 8.32 17.23 -7.26
CA ARG A 49 9.28 17.88 -8.17
C ARG A 49 9.35 19.38 -7.95
N ARG A 50 8.22 20.09 -7.90
CA ARG A 50 8.17 21.53 -7.65
C ARG A 50 8.67 21.90 -6.26
N SER A 51 8.38 21.13 -5.21
CA SER A 51 8.99 21.33 -3.87
C SER A 51 10.51 21.21 -3.94
N THR A 52 11.01 20.18 -4.62
CA THR A 52 12.44 19.92 -4.80
C THR A 52 13.10 21.02 -5.65
N GLU A 53 12.45 21.44 -6.74
CA GLU A 53 12.89 22.52 -7.63
C GLU A 53 12.83 23.88 -6.95
N LEU A 54 11.75 24.18 -6.21
CA LEU A 54 11.56 25.43 -5.46
C LEU A 54 12.58 25.51 -4.33
N ARG A 55 12.91 24.41 -3.64
CA ARG A 55 14.06 24.36 -2.73
C ARG A 55 15.34 24.69 -3.47
N GLN A 56 15.63 24.00 -4.57
CA GLN A 56 16.80 24.28 -5.40
C GLN A 56 16.83 25.72 -5.95
N GLN A 57 15.68 26.39 -6.12
CA GLN A 57 15.57 27.78 -6.60
C GLN A 57 15.66 28.81 -5.48
N LEU A 58 15.01 28.59 -4.34
CA LEU A 58 15.15 29.41 -3.13
C LEU A 58 16.59 29.34 -2.58
N ASP A 59 17.24 28.19 -2.78
CA ASP A 59 18.65 27.93 -2.53
C ASP A 59 19.59 28.59 -3.55
N ARG A 60 19.10 28.91 -4.75
CA ARG A 60 19.80 29.66 -5.81
C ARG A 60 19.27 31.10 -5.84
N GLY A 61 19.65 31.90 -4.84
CA GLY A 61 19.37 33.34 -4.83
C GLY A 61 19.64 34.00 -6.20
N GLU A 62 18.68 34.83 -6.62
CA GLU A 62 18.52 35.54 -7.90
C GLU A 62 19.73 35.68 -8.85
N GLY A 63 19.49 35.33 -10.12
CA GLY A 63 20.38 35.66 -11.24
C GLY A 63 19.89 35.10 -12.58
N LEU A 64 18.88 35.71 -13.18
CA LEU A 64 18.47 35.47 -14.57
C LEU A 64 19.45 36.12 -15.55
N SER A 65 19.99 35.35 -16.51
CA SER A 65 20.01 35.66 -17.98
C SER A 65 20.93 34.72 -18.81
N PRO A 66 20.73 34.62 -20.15
CA PRO A 66 20.74 33.32 -20.84
C PRO A 66 21.78 33.13 -21.99
N GLN A 67 21.79 31.88 -22.49
CA GLN A 67 22.25 31.36 -23.81
C GLN A 67 23.75 31.21 -24.13
N ALA A 68 24.14 30.02 -24.62
CA ALA A 68 24.57 29.83 -26.01
C ALA A 68 24.65 28.34 -26.40
N GLU A 69 24.09 28.03 -27.57
CA GLU A 69 24.11 26.74 -28.25
C GLU A 69 25.45 26.43 -28.92
N GLY A 70 25.73 25.12 -29.09
CA GLY A 70 26.34 24.59 -30.31
C GLY A 70 27.77 24.08 -30.22
N ARG A 71 27.94 22.74 -30.26
CA ARG A 71 28.84 22.10 -31.26
C ARG A 71 28.70 20.56 -31.36
N ARG A 72 28.31 20.16 -32.57
CA ARG A 72 28.75 19.00 -33.39
C ARG A 72 29.25 17.73 -32.68
N GLN A 73 28.48 16.67 -32.87
CA GLN A 73 28.91 15.27 -32.76
C GLN A 73 30.01 14.96 -33.78
N THR A 74 31.08 14.33 -33.31
CA THR A 74 31.97 13.51 -34.14
C THR A 74 32.07 12.14 -33.49
N SER A 75 31.76 11.13 -34.27
CA SER A 75 31.78 9.72 -33.91
C SER A 75 33.22 9.21 -33.84
N SER A 76 33.61 8.69 -32.68
CA SER A 76 34.71 7.73 -32.56
C SER A 76 34.37 6.75 -31.44
N ALA A 77 34.52 5.46 -31.74
CA ALA A 77 34.21 4.37 -30.82
C ALA A 77 35.05 4.51 -29.54
N LYS A 78 34.38 4.57 -28.38
CA LYS A 78 34.99 4.75 -27.06
C LYS A 78 34.86 3.47 -26.21
N PRO A 79 35.83 3.21 -25.33
CA PRO A 79 35.85 2.02 -24.47
C PRO A 79 34.60 2.00 -23.57
N GLN A 80 34.14 0.80 -23.18
CA GLN A 80 32.93 0.57 -22.36
C GLN A 80 32.69 1.70 -21.36
N GLY A 81 31.73 2.57 -21.70
CA GLY A 81 31.56 3.86 -21.04
C GLY A 81 31.21 3.70 -19.56
N ARG A 82 31.81 4.54 -18.71
CA ARG A 82 31.38 4.71 -17.32
C ARG A 82 29.89 5.06 -17.31
N HIS A 83 29.04 4.14 -16.83
CA HIS A 83 27.61 4.39 -16.69
C HIS A 83 27.38 5.59 -15.75
N GLN A 84 26.49 6.50 -16.15
CA GLN A 84 26.07 7.64 -15.35
C GLN A 84 24.54 7.71 -15.36
N GLY A 85 23.93 7.58 -14.18
CA GLY A 85 22.48 7.67 -13.98
C GLY A 85 21.83 6.33 -13.67
N TRP A 86 20.52 6.26 -13.94
CA TRP A 86 19.64 5.13 -13.65
C TRP A 86 19.87 3.95 -14.60
N VAL A 87 20.09 2.76 -14.06
CA VAL A 87 20.06 1.48 -14.77
C VAL A 87 18.66 0.90 -14.60
N PRO A 88 17.82 0.77 -15.64
CA PRO A 88 16.45 0.29 -15.51
C PRO A 88 16.36 -1.22 -15.28
N LYS A 89 15.18 -1.69 -14.86
CA LYS A 89 14.87 -3.12 -14.74
C LYS A 89 15.12 -3.85 -16.07
N GLY A 90 15.65 -5.06 -16.00
CA GLY A 90 16.00 -5.88 -17.17
C GLY A 90 17.34 -5.52 -17.81
N GLN A 91 18.01 -4.47 -17.35
CA GLN A 91 19.42 -4.20 -17.64
C GLN A 91 20.31 -4.58 -16.45
N SER A 92 21.62 -4.65 -16.70
CA SER A 92 22.61 -4.95 -15.68
C SER A 92 23.85 -4.07 -15.85
N VAL A 93 24.58 -3.85 -14.76
CA VAL A 93 25.84 -3.10 -14.73
C VAL A 93 26.89 -3.88 -13.96
N THR A 94 28.16 -3.79 -14.38
CA THR A 94 29.28 -4.42 -13.65
C THR A 94 29.99 -3.39 -12.78
N ILE A 95 30.08 -3.64 -11.48
CA ILE A 95 30.76 -2.78 -10.51
C ILE A 95 31.70 -3.65 -9.67
N ALA A 96 33.00 -3.35 -9.68
CA ALA A 96 34.01 -4.10 -8.95
C ALA A 96 33.86 -5.64 -9.10
N SER A 97 33.80 -6.10 -10.36
CA SER A 97 33.65 -7.50 -10.77
C SER A 97 32.36 -8.20 -10.33
N ARG A 98 31.33 -7.43 -9.97
CA ARG A 98 29.99 -7.94 -9.64
C ARG A 98 28.99 -7.47 -10.68
N THR A 99 28.19 -8.39 -11.21
CA THR A 99 27.05 -8.06 -12.06
C THR A 99 25.87 -7.73 -11.17
N ILE A 100 25.35 -6.52 -11.33
CA ILE A 100 24.23 -5.98 -10.56
C ILE A 100 23.06 -5.81 -11.52
N ASP A 101 21.95 -6.48 -11.22
CA ASP A 101 20.68 -6.25 -11.87
C ASP A 101 20.24 -4.79 -11.64
N GLY A 102 19.56 -4.21 -12.63
CA GLY A 102 19.15 -2.81 -12.60
C GLY A 102 18.19 -2.43 -11.46
N MET A 103 17.56 -1.28 -11.63
CA MET A 103 16.90 -0.49 -10.60
C MET A 103 17.87 0.22 -9.64
N VAL A 104 19.03 0.65 -10.15
CA VAL A 104 20.08 1.33 -9.36
C VAL A 104 20.58 2.58 -10.08
N TYR A 105 21.01 3.59 -9.32
CA TYR A 105 21.80 4.69 -9.87
C TYR A 105 23.28 4.36 -9.76
N VAL A 106 24.02 4.57 -10.85
CA VAL A 106 25.47 4.37 -10.91
C VAL A 106 26.13 5.60 -11.51
N GLY A 107 27.26 6.00 -10.95
CA GLY A 107 28.09 7.07 -11.49
C GLY A 107 28.51 8.06 -10.41
N THR A 108 29.03 9.21 -10.83
CA THR A 108 29.36 10.29 -9.89
C THR A 108 28.06 10.84 -9.29
N PRO A 109 27.91 10.81 -7.95
CA PRO A 109 26.69 11.28 -7.30
C PRO A 109 26.54 12.80 -7.48
N PRO A 110 25.35 13.29 -7.87
CA PRO A 110 25.08 14.71 -7.86
C PRO A 110 25.15 15.25 -6.42
N ARG A 111 25.48 16.53 -6.28
CA ARG A 111 25.39 17.24 -5.00
C ARG A 111 23.96 17.70 -4.76
N ILE A 112 23.52 17.62 -3.51
CA ILE A 112 22.20 18.04 -3.05
C ILE A 112 22.38 19.16 -2.02
N GLY A 113 21.56 20.21 -2.11
CA GLY A 113 21.63 21.42 -1.28
C GLY A 113 22.31 22.63 -1.94
N SER A 114 22.01 23.83 -1.45
CA SER A 114 22.44 25.16 -1.95
C SER A 114 23.95 25.42 -1.92
N SER A 115 24.67 24.81 -0.98
CA SER A 115 26.01 25.27 -0.63
C SER A 115 27.12 24.52 -1.38
N SER A 116 28.30 25.14 -1.43
CA SER A 116 29.56 24.50 -1.83
C SER A 116 29.96 23.30 -0.95
N TYR A 117 29.20 23.03 0.12
CA TYR A 117 29.29 21.88 1.02
C TYR A 117 28.10 20.90 0.89
N GLY A 118 27.30 20.97 -0.17
CA GLY A 118 26.16 20.08 -0.39
C GLY A 118 26.52 18.59 -0.29
N GLU A 119 25.63 17.81 0.33
CA GLU A 119 25.80 16.36 0.51
C GLU A 119 25.75 15.64 -0.85
N ARG A 120 26.48 14.52 -0.96
CA ARG A 120 26.39 13.66 -2.14
C ARG A 120 25.10 12.84 -2.08
N CYS A 121 24.39 12.76 -3.20
CA CYS A 121 23.18 11.96 -3.29
C CYS A 121 23.42 10.50 -2.90
N ARG A 122 22.66 10.03 -1.92
CA ARG A 122 22.72 8.71 -1.28
C ARG A 122 22.18 7.61 -2.19
N ALA A 123 21.37 7.95 -3.18
CA ALA A 123 20.82 7.00 -4.16
C ALA A 123 21.89 6.42 -5.12
N TYR A 124 23.03 7.09 -5.28
CA TYR A 124 24.04 6.73 -6.28
C TYR A 124 25.10 5.78 -5.72
N ILE A 125 25.39 4.73 -6.48
CA ILE A 125 26.57 3.90 -6.35
C ILE A 125 27.71 4.60 -7.11
N ASP A 126 28.74 5.06 -6.39
CA ASP A 126 29.91 5.71 -6.96
C ASP A 126 31.00 4.66 -7.28
N PRO A 127 31.17 4.22 -8.54
CA PRO A 127 32.11 3.16 -8.88
C PRO A 127 33.58 3.59 -8.74
N SER A 128 33.87 4.87 -8.47
CA SER A 128 35.24 5.34 -8.24
C SER A 128 35.76 5.07 -6.82
N LEU A 129 34.88 4.72 -5.89
CA LEU A 129 35.26 4.47 -4.50
C LEU A 129 35.77 3.05 -4.28
N SER A 130 36.79 2.91 -3.44
CA SER A 130 37.40 1.62 -3.14
C SER A 130 36.42 0.66 -2.46
N VAL A 131 36.42 -0.59 -2.89
CA VAL A 131 35.74 -1.70 -2.23
C VAL A 131 36.78 -2.63 -1.60
N ALA A 132 36.40 -3.33 -0.53
CA ALA A 132 37.23 -4.37 0.05
C ALA A 132 37.19 -5.65 -0.82
N PRO A 133 38.15 -6.59 -0.64
CA PRO A 133 38.11 -7.86 -1.36
C PRO A 133 36.88 -8.73 -1.03
N VAL A 134 36.41 -8.66 0.22
CA VAL A 134 35.29 -9.47 0.74
C VAL A 134 34.32 -8.59 1.52
N GLY A 135 33.02 -8.76 1.28
CA GLY A 135 31.95 -8.17 2.10
C GLY A 135 31.65 -9.05 3.31
N SER A 136 32.07 -8.62 4.50
CA SER A 136 31.88 -9.38 5.75
C SER A 136 30.96 -8.69 6.76
N ASP A 137 30.55 -7.44 6.51
CA ASP A 137 29.78 -6.63 7.45
C ASP A 137 28.26 -6.76 7.24
N LYS A 138 27.72 -7.98 7.30
CA LYS A 138 26.27 -8.20 7.11
C LYS A 138 25.41 -7.53 8.19
N ASN A 139 25.93 -7.42 9.40
CA ASN A 139 25.26 -6.79 10.53
C ASN A 139 25.28 -5.25 10.44
N GLY A 140 26.09 -4.67 9.55
CA GLY A 140 26.18 -3.23 9.40
C GLY A 140 26.82 -2.55 10.61
N ASP A 141 27.73 -3.23 11.29
CA ASP A 141 28.38 -2.76 12.52
C ASP A 141 29.17 -1.47 12.29
N ASN A 142 29.58 -1.21 11.04
CA ASN A 142 30.31 -0.01 10.63
C ASN A 142 29.44 0.97 9.82
N MET A 143 28.13 0.75 9.73
CA MET A 143 27.22 1.66 9.03
C MET A 143 26.59 2.67 10.00
N PRO A 144 26.53 3.96 9.64
CA PRO A 144 25.71 4.91 10.40
C PRO A 144 24.24 4.56 10.22
N TYR A 145 23.40 5.03 11.14
CA TYR A 145 21.94 4.82 11.09
C TYR A 145 21.31 5.26 9.76
N TRP A 146 21.86 6.32 9.17
CA TRP A 146 21.41 6.88 7.89
C TRP A 146 22.54 6.78 6.85
N PRO A 147 22.76 5.61 6.22
CA PRO A 147 23.92 5.38 5.38
C PRO A 147 23.81 6.09 4.03
N GLY A 148 24.95 6.43 3.44
CA GLY A 148 25.10 6.80 2.04
C GLY A 148 26.28 6.03 1.46
N TYR A 149 26.19 5.57 0.20
CA TYR A 149 27.24 4.74 -0.40
C TYR A 149 28.64 5.39 -0.33
N THR A 150 28.68 6.72 -0.43
CA THR A 150 29.92 7.49 -0.40
C THR A 150 30.54 7.63 1.00
N SER A 151 29.74 7.51 2.06
CA SER A 151 30.20 7.70 3.44
C SER A 151 30.50 6.39 4.17
N ILE A 152 29.92 5.27 3.74
CA ILE A 152 30.18 3.96 4.36
C ILE A 152 31.60 3.45 4.06
N PRO A 153 32.20 2.63 4.93
CA PRO A 153 33.50 2.00 4.67
C PRO A 153 33.52 1.05 3.46
N ALA A 154 34.73 0.74 2.97
CA ALA A 154 34.94 -0.15 1.82
C ALA A 154 34.36 -1.56 2.03
N VAL A 155 34.42 -2.10 3.25
CA VAL A 155 33.80 -3.40 3.58
C VAL A 155 32.29 -3.36 3.43
N CYS A 156 31.62 -2.30 3.92
CA CYS A 156 30.18 -2.14 3.79
C CYS A 156 29.76 -1.95 2.32
N ARG A 157 30.52 -1.17 1.53
CA ARG A 157 30.29 -1.09 0.07
C ARG A 157 30.34 -2.46 -0.58
N THR A 158 31.30 -3.29 -0.18
CA THR A 158 31.44 -4.66 -0.72
C THR A 158 30.26 -5.53 -0.34
N THR A 159 29.87 -5.54 0.94
CA THR A 159 28.69 -6.25 1.44
C THR A 159 27.41 -5.81 0.71
N TYR A 160 27.25 -4.52 0.47
CA TYR A 160 26.11 -3.97 -0.28
C TYR A 160 26.09 -4.48 -1.73
N LEU A 161 27.22 -4.41 -2.43
CA LEU A 161 27.32 -4.88 -3.81
C LEU A 161 27.14 -6.41 -3.90
N ASP A 162 27.63 -7.17 -2.93
CA ASP A 162 27.39 -8.62 -2.82
C ASP A 162 25.90 -8.93 -2.64
N TRP A 163 25.19 -8.16 -1.80
CA TRP A 163 23.74 -8.30 -1.63
C TRP A 163 22.94 -7.96 -2.89
N LEU A 164 23.35 -6.91 -3.62
CA LEU A 164 22.75 -6.55 -4.91
C LEU A 164 22.98 -7.64 -5.97
N ALA A 165 24.21 -8.16 -6.07
CA ALA A 165 24.57 -9.23 -7.01
C ALA A 165 23.90 -10.57 -6.65
N GLY A 166 23.62 -10.81 -5.36
CA GLY A 166 22.82 -11.93 -4.86
C GLY A 166 21.31 -11.77 -5.06
N GLY A 167 20.87 -10.85 -5.93
CA GLY A 167 19.45 -10.66 -6.26
C GLY A 167 18.61 -10.03 -5.16
N ARG A 168 19.23 -9.39 -4.15
CA ARG A 168 18.53 -8.68 -3.06
C ARG A 168 17.54 -9.57 -2.29
N GLN A 169 17.93 -10.83 -2.03
CA GLN A 169 17.06 -11.85 -1.42
C GLN A 169 17.37 -12.14 0.05
N ASP A 170 18.56 -11.78 0.54
CA ASP A 170 18.92 -11.99 1.96
C ASP A 170 18.24 -10.92 2.82
N GLY A 171 17.14 -11.30 3.48
CA GLY A 171 16.40 -10.45 4.43
C GLY A 171 16.98 -10.43 5.84
N THR A 172 18.07 -11.17 6.10
CA THR A 172 18.76 -11.16 7.40
C THR A 172 19.84 -10.09 7.48
N ILE A 173 20.20 -9.51 6.34
CA ILE A 173 21.17 -8.41 6.25
C ILE A 173 20.66 -7.17 6.99
N ASN A 174 21.57 -6.32 7.48
CA ASN A 174 21.20 -5.05 8.07
C ASN A 174 20.34 -4.21 7.09
N PRO A 175 19.20 -3.67 7.54
CA PRO A 175 18.28 -2.91 6.69
C PRO A 175 18.90 -1.66 6.06
N GLY A 176 19.99 -1.12 6.62
CA GLY A 176 20.72 0.00 6.03
C GLY A 176 21.18 -0.26 4.59
N TYR A 177 21.52 -1.52 4.26
CA TYR A 177 21.85 -1.90 2.88
C TYR A 177 20.63 -1.89 1.95
N MET A 178 19.48 -2.35 2.44
CA MET A 178 18.21 -2.23 1.70
C MET A 178 17.83 -0.77 1.49
N PHE A 179 18.02 0.08 2.51
CA PHE A 179 17.73 1.51 2.41
C PHE A 179 18.59 2.21 1.35
N LEU A 180 19.88 1.87 1.22
CA LEU A 180 20.73 2.38 0.13
C LEU A 180 20.12 2.10 -1.25
N PHE A 181 19.57 0.91 -1.45
CA PHE A 181 18.87 0.54 -2.68
C PHE A 181 17.54 1.29 -2.81
N PHE A 182 16.74 1.33 -1.75
CA PHE A 182 15.44 1.99 -1.71
C PHE A 182 15.52 3.50 -2.01
N TYR A 183 16.58 4.21 -1.60
CA TYR A 183 16.74 5.63 -1.94
C TYR A 183 16.75 5.88 -3.45
N GLY A 184 17.33 4.94 -4.22
CA GLY A 184 17.28 4.98 -5.67
C GLY A 184 15.86 4.79 -6.22
N LEU A 185 15.14 3.78 -5.72
CA LEU A 185 13.76 3.51 -6.10
C LEU A 185 12.85 4.72 -5.81
N GLU A 186 12.96 5.25 -4.59
CA GLU A 186 12.17 6.36 -4.08
C GLU A 186 12.41 7.64 -4.91
N ARG A 187 13.68 7.98 -5.15
CA ARG A 187 14.05 9.10 -6.02
C ARG A 187 13.54 8.91 -7.44
N ARG A 188 13.75 7.73 -8.03
CA ARG A 188 13.36 7.48 -9.42
C ARG A 188 11.87 7.66 -9.62
N PHE A 189 11.08 7.19 -8.66
CA PHE A 189 9.63 7.29 -8.69
C PHE A 189 9.13 8.73 -8.50
N LEU A 190 9.63 9.43 -7.48
CA LEU A 190 9.06 10.71 -7.02
C LEU A 190 9.73 11.95 -7.63
N VAL A 191 10.97 11.84 -8.08
CA VAL A 191 11.77 12.98 -8.56
C VAL A 191 12.02 12.89 -10.06
N ASP A 192 12.53 11.76 -10.57
CA ASP A 192 13.18 11.71 -11.90
C ASP A 192 12.23 11.36 -13.08
N ASP A 193 10.98 11.83 -13.04
CA ASP A 193 9.90 11.64 -14.06
C ASP A 193 9.90 10.27 -14.77
N ALA A 194 9.88 9.19 -13.98
CA ALA A 194 9.86 7.83 -14.51
C ALA A 194 8.57 7.53 -15.30
N PRO A 195 8.65 6.76 -16.40
CA PRO A 195 7.47 6.25 -17.10
C PRO A 195 6.57 5.43 -16.18
N GLU A 196 5.28 5.44 -16.45
CA GLU A 196 4.25 4.75 -15.64
C GLU A 196 4.47 3.23 -15.51
N SER A 197 5.05 2.57 -16.51
CA SER A 197 5.43 1.15 -16.41
C SER A 197 6.57 0.92 -15.42
N GLU A 198 7.56 1.81 -15.41
CA GLU A 198 8.70 1.73 -14.49
C GLU A 198 8.29 2.06 -13.06
N LYS A 199 7.37 3.01 -12.87
CA LYS A 199 6.76 3.27 -11.56
C LYS A 199 6.06 2.03 -10.98
N ARG A 200 5.32 1.29 -11.80
CA ARG A 200 4.69 0.03 -11.39
C ARG A 200 5.72 -1.03 -11.02
N ASP A 201 6.78 -1.16 -11.82
CA ASP A 201 7.90 -2.06 -11.49
C ASP A 201 8.57 -1.71 -10.16
N ILE A 202 8.77 -0.42 -9.89
CA ILE A 202 9.30 0.08 -8.62
C ILE A 202 8.35 -0.25 -7.48
N LEU A 203 7.04 0.00 -7.62
CA LEU A 203 6.04 -0.32 -6.60
C LEU A 203 6.10 -1.81 -6.22
N VAL A 204 6.14 -2.71 -7.22
CA VAL A 204 6.26 -4.15 -7.00
C VAL A 204 7.54 -4.51 -6.22
N GLU A 205 8.68 -3.92 -6.59
CA GLU A 205 9.94 -4.19 -5.88
C GLU A 205 9.90 -3.67 -4.43
N VAL A 206 9.29 -2.50 -4.18
CA VAL A 206 9.18 -1.96 -2.81
C VAL A 206 8.24 -2.79 -1.95
N VAL A 207 7.13 -3.30 -2.51
CA VAL A 207 6.25 -4.27 -1.82
C VAL A 207 7.05 -5.52 -1.43
N ARG A 208 7.82 -6.10 -2.37
CA ARG A 208 8.68 -7.26 -2.10
C ARG A 208 9.69 -6.99 -1.00
N LEU A 209 10.35 -5.83 -1.01
CA LEU A 209 11.30 -5.44 0.04
C LEU A 209 10.60 -5.28 1.39
N LYS A 210 9.40 -4.69 1.45
CA LYS A 210 8.64 -4.54 2.69
C LYS A 210 8.28 -5.89 3.30
N GLU A 211 7.95 -6.89 2.48
CA GLU A 211 7.71 -8.27 2.93
C GLU A 211 9.00 -8.94 3.42
N LEU A 212 10.08 -8.81 2.66
CA LEU A 212 11.39 -9.35 2.99
C LEU A 212 11.89 -8.84 4.36
N PHE A 213 11.63 -7.56 4.67
CA PHE A 213 11.97 -6.91 5.93
C PHE A 213 10.76 -6.74 6.88
N SER A 214 9.83 -7.70 6.87
CA SER A 214 8.58 -7.68 7.66
C SER A 214 8.76 -7.43 9.16
N LYS A 215 9.89 -7.88 9.75
CA LYS A 215 10.20 -7.73 11.18
C LYS A 215 10.88 -6.40 11.53
N ASN A 216 11.28 -5.59 10.54
CA ASN A 216 11.99 -4.35 10.78
C ASN A 216 11.04 -3.14 10.80
N HIS A 217 10.92 -2.47 11.94
CA HIS A 217 10.01 -1.34 12.12
C HIS A 217 10.27 -0.17 11.16
N SER A 218 11.54 0.20 10.94
CA SER A 218 11.89 1.30 10.02
C SER A 218 11.51 0.96 8.59
N ALA A 219 11.78 -0.27 8.14
CA ALA A 219 11.38 -0.74 6.82
C ALA A 219 9.85 -0.73 6.66
N GLN A 220 9.11 -1.24 7.67
CA GLN A 220 7.64 -1.24 7.63
C GLN A 220 7.06 0.17 7.52
N ARG A 221 7.67 1.14 8.21
CA ARG A 221 7.26 2.54 8.18
C ARG A 221 7.55 3.18 6.82
N TYR A 222 8.83 3.32 6.45
CA TYR A 222 9.22 4.11 5.28
C TYR A 222 8.72 3.49 3.96
N LEU A 223 8.84 2.17 3.80
CA LEU A 223 8.34 1.52 2.58
C LEU A 223 6.82 1.52 2.57
N GLY A 224 6.16 1.46 3.73
CA GLY A 224 4.71 1.58 3.84
C GLY A 224 4.19 2.96 3.41
N GLU A 225 4.81 4.04 3.90
CA GLU A 225 4.49 5.42 3.51
C GLU A 225 4.70 5.61 1.99
N PHE A 226 5.78 5.08 1.43
CA PHE A 226 6.02 5.09 -0.01
C PHE A 226 4.97 4.30 -0.79
N ILE A 227 4.65 3.07 -0.38
CA ILE A 227 3.67 2.22 -1.05
C ILE A 227 2.29 2.89 -1.07
N ASP A 228 1.87 3.48 0.06
CA ASP A 228 0.60 4.20 0.14
C ASP A 228 0.52 5.31 -0.93
N LEU A 229 1.54 6.17 -0.98
CA LEU A 229 1.61 7.26 -1.95
C LEU A 229 1.76 6.74 -3.40
N ALA A 230 2.66 5.79 -3.63
CA ALA A 230 2.94 5.24 -4.95
C ALA A 230 1.71 4.55 -5.55
N SER A 231 0.93 3.83 -4.72
CA SER A 231 -0.30 3.16 -5.15
C SER A 231 -1.39 4.16 -5.55
N ILE A 232 -1.46 5.32 -4.86
CA ILE A 232 -2.32 6.44 -5.28
C ILE A 232 -1.82 7.01 -6.62
N ILE A 233 -0.51 7.20 -6.77
CA ILE A 233 0.08 7.83 -7.96
C ILE A 233 -0.16 7.00 -9.23
N VAL A 234 0.02 5.67 -9.17
CA VAL A 234 -0.14 4.79 -10.34
C VAL A 234 -1.57 4.27 -10.52
N ASP A 235 -2.52 4.76 -9.71
CA ASP A 235 -3.91 4.28 -9.64
C ASP A 235 -3.98 2.74 -9.50
N ASP A 236 -3.21 2.20 -8.55
CA ASP A 236 -3.11 0.76 -8.35
C ASP A 236 -4.45 0.16 -7.92
N ALA A 237 -4.79 -1.02 -8.43
CA ALA A 237 -6.06 -1.67 -8.11
C ALA A 237 -6.14 -2.11 -6.63
N ASP A 238 -5.01 -2.45 -6.01
CA ASP A 238 -4.96 -2.84 -4.60
C ASP A 238 -5.22 -1.66 -3.67
N PHE A 239 -4.90 -0.44 -4.09
CA PHE A 239 -5.28 0.77 -3.36
C PHE A 239 -6.80 0.97 -3.28
N LYS A 240 -7.56 0.47 -4.27
CA LYS A 240 -9.02 0.57 -4.28
C LYS A 240 -9.70 -0.45 -3.37
N LYS A 241 -8.94 -1.24 -2.61
CA LYS A 241 -9.45 -2.26 -1.69
C LYS A 241 -9.41 -1.75 -0.25
N PRO A 242 -10.44 -2.06 0.57
CA PRO A 242 -10.42 -1.73 1.98
C PRO A 242 -9.29 -2.45 2.74
N ILE A 243 -8.71 -1.77 3.73
CA ILE A 243 -7.64 -2.26 4.59
C ILE A 243 -8.20 -2.52 5.99
N TYR A 244 -7.92 -3.69 6.56
CA TYR A 244 -8.44 -4.07 7.89
C TYR A 244 -7.37 -4.20 8.97
N LYS A 245 -6.11 -3.97 8.62
CA LYS A 245 -4.98 -4.01 9.56
C LYS A 245 -4.24 -2.69 9.50
N ASN A 246 -4.15 -2.03 10.65
CA ASN A 246 -3.37 -0.82 10.82
C ASN A 246 -2.45 -0.96 12.04
N TRP A 247 -1.16 -0.78 11.82
CA TRP A 247 -0.13 -0.88 12.85
C TRP A 247 0.26 0.49 13.41
N GLY A 248 -0.23 1.59 12.80
CA GLY A 248 0.02 2.96 13.21
C GLY A 248 -1.10 3.55 14.07
N TRP A 249 -0.81 4.70 14.69
CA TRP A 249 -1.79 5.49 15.44
C TRP A 249 -2.71 6.32 14.55
N GLU A 250 -2.23 6.69 13.36
CA GLU A 250 -3.01 7.40 12.35
C GLU A 250 -3.69 6.43 11.38
N LEU A 251 -4.78 6.89 10.75
CA LEU A 251 -5.39 6.15 9.64
C LEU A 251 -4.39 6.04 8.46
N PRO A 252 -4.34 4.90 7.74
CA PRO A 252 -3.53 4.77 6.53
C PRO A 252 -3.89 5.86 5.52
N LEU A 253 -2.90 6.37 4.78
CA LEU A 253 -3.15 7.45 3.80
C LEU A 253 -4.16 6.98 2.77
N THR A 254 -3.98 5.76 2.26
CA THR A 254 -4.87 5.13 1.29
C THR A 254 -6.33 5.13 1.75
N LEU A 255 -6.58 4.77 3.02
CA LEU A 255 -7.91 4.84 3.62
C LEU A 255 -8.45 6.28 3.67
N LYS A 256 -7.62 7.26 4.09
CA LYS A 256 -8.00 8.68 4.12
C LYS A 256 -8.40 9.18 2.72
N VAL A 257 -7.63 8.82 1.69
CA VAL A 257 -7.89 9.22 0.30
C VAL A 257 -9.17 8.60 -0.24
N ALA A 258 -9.38 7.29 -0.03
CA ALA A 258 -10.56 6.60 -0.51
C ALA A 258 -11.85 7.16 0.10
N LEU A 259 -11.93 7.22 1.43
CA LEU A 259 -13.11 7.69 2.14
C LEU A 259 -13.31 9.20 1.99
N GLY A 260 -12.25 9.98 2.11
CA GLY A 260 -12.30 11.42 1.93
C GLY A 260 -12.73 11.79 0.50
N GLY A 261 -12.23 11.07 -0.50
CA GLY A 261 -12.62 11.24 -1.90
C GLY A 261 -14.08 10.85 -2.16
N ALA A 262 -14.57 9.76 -1.56
CA ALA A 262 -15.98 9.39 -1.64
C ALA A 262 -16.90 10.49 -1.08
N ILE A 263 -16.57 10.98 0.13
CA ILE A 263 -17.33 12.05 0.81
C ILE A 263 -17.27 13.36 0.03
N THR A 264 -16.11 13.73 -0.53
CA THR A 264 -15.97 14.91 -1.40
C THR A 264 -16.95 14.87 -2.57
N ASN A 265 -17.18 13.68 -3.12
CA ASN A 265 -17.99 13.44 -4.31
C ASN A 265 -19.43 12.95 -4.01
N ASP A 266 -19.90 13.11 -2.77
CA ASP A 266 -21.27 12.75 -2.36
C ASP A 266 -21.60 11.26 -2.56
N MET A 267 -20.59 10.39 -2.56
CA MET A 267 -20.80 8.94 -2.65
C MET A 267 -20.99 8.34 -1.25
N PRO A 268 -22.03 7.52 -1.05
CA PRO A 268 -22.18 6.78 0.19
C PRO A 268 -21.09 5.71 0.31
N ILE A 269 -20.76 5.32 1.54
CA ILE A 269 -19.77 4.29 1.83
C ILE A 269 -20.46 2.98 2.20
N ASP A 270 -19.95 1.88 1.64
CA ASP A 270 -20.48 0.54 1.88
C ASP A 270 -20.00 -0.07 3.21
N ALA A 271 -20.43 -1.30 3.47
CA ALA A 271 -20.09 -2.05 4.67
C ALA A 271 -18.58 -2.28 4.82
N ASP A 272 -17.89 -2.53 3.70
CA ASP A 272 -16.47 -2.88 3.69
C ASP A 272 -15.60 -1.67 4.01
N TRP A 273 -15.94 -0.52 3.45
CA TRP A 273 -15.27 0.75 3.73
C TRP A 273 -15.54 1.26 5.15
N LEU A 274 -16.76 1.10 5.67
CA LEU A 274 -17.03 1.44 7.07
C LEU A 274 -16.29 0.50 8.04
N LEU A 275 -16.27 -0.81 7.75
CA LEU A 275 -15.53 -1.79 8.53
C LEU A 275 -14.02 -1.51 8.49
N SER A 276 -13.50 -1.18 7.31
CA SER A 276 -12.09 -0.80 7.13
C SER A 276 -11.72 0.43 7.94
N TRP A 277 -12.56 1.46 7.92
CA TRP A 277 -12.38 2.65 8.75
C TRP A 277 -12.34 2.28 10.23
N PHE A 278 -13.31 1.48 10.70
CA PHE A 278 -13.39 1.02 12.09
C PHE A 278 -12.15 0.24 12.52
N MET A 279 -11.74 -0.77 11.73
CA MET A 279 -10.59 -1.62 12.04
C MET A 279 -9.27 -0.84 12.04
N CYS A 280 -9.16 0.22 11.23
CA CYS A 280 -7.98 1.08 11.20
C CYS A 280 -7.98 2.18 12.25
N HIS A 281 -9.13 2.49 12.88
CA HIS A 281 -9.23 3.54 13.88
C HIS A 281 -8.58 3.15 15.22
N ASN A 282 -8.00 4.12 15.92
CA ASN A 282 -7.31 3.90 17.20
C ASN A 282 -8.27 3.73 18.39
N GLU A 283 -9.40 4.43 18.39
CA GLU A 283 -10.42 4.36 19.45
C GLU A 283 -11.33 3.10 19.35
N LYS A 284 -11.09 2.17 18.40
CA LYS A 284 -11.90 0.95 18.24
C LYS A 284 -11.82 0.08 19.48
N ARG A 285 -12.95 -0.55 19.85
CA ARG A 285 -13.02 -1.48 20.97
C ARG A 285 -13.47 -2.84 20.47
N LEU A 286 -12.51 -3.76 20.30
CA LEU A 286 -12.78 -5.14 19.96
C LEU A 286 -12.71 -6.02 21.21
N ARG A 287 -13.73 -6.85 21.41
CA ARG A 287 -13.75 -7.93 22.41
C ARG A 287 -13.28 -9.24 21.79
N THR A 288 -13.06 -10.24 22.64
CA THR A 288 -12.60 -11.59 22.26
C THR A 288 -13.39 -12.25 21.12
N PRO A 289 -14.71 -12.09 20.97
CA PRO A 289 -15.44 -12.64 19.81
C PRO A 289 -14.90 -12.15 18.47
N ALA A 290 -14.64 -10.85 18.33
CA ALA A 290 -14.12 -10.28 17.08
C ALA A 290 -12.70 -10.74 16.74
N THR A 291 -11.85 -10.97 17.75
CA THR A 291 -10.46 -11.40 17.51
C THR A 291 -10.34 -12.91 17.28
N ARG A 292 -11.08 -13.73 18.01
CA ARG A 292 -11.07 -15.20 17.86
C ARG A 292 -11.82 -15.66 16.60
N CYS A 293 -12.88 -14.95 16.24
CA CYS A 293 -13.78 -15.28 15.15
C CYS A 293 -13.79 -14.17 14.10
N GLU A 294 -12.60 -13.74 13.65
CA GLU A 294 -12.45 -12.55 12.78
C GLU A 294 -13.30 -12.66 11.51
N ASN A 295 -13.25 -13.80 10.81
CA ASN A 295 -14.00 -13.99 9.57
C ASN A 295 -15.53 -13.93 9.80
N GLU A 296 -16.00 -14.59 10.85
CA GLU A 296 -17.40 -14.61 11.25
C GLU A 296 -17.87 -13.21 11.68
N PHE A 297 -17.03 -12.49 12.43
CA PHE A 297 -17.27 -11.11 12.85
C PHE A 297 -17.40 -10.16 11.68
N MET A 298 -16.45 -10.18 10.73
CA MET A 298 -16.50 -9.32 9.56
C MET A 298 -17.74 -9.62 8.69
N SER A 299 -18.11 -10.90 8.56
CA SER A 299 -19.31 -11.31 7.82
C SER A 299 -20.59 -10.81 8.48
N LEU A 300 -20.69 -10.95 9.80
CA LEU A 300 -21.85 -10.51 10.56
C LEU A 300 -21.96 -8.97 10.61
N PHE A 301 -20.83 -8.27 10.74
CA PHE A 301 -20.78 -6.81 10.63
C PHE A 301 -21.37 -6.35 9.29
N ARG A 302 -20.94 -6.95 8.17
CA ARG A 302 -21.47 -6.61 6.83
C ARG A 302 -22.96 -6.86 6.73
N HIS A 303 -23.42 -8.02 7.21
CA HIS A 303 -24.85 -8.36 7.18
C HIS A 303 -25.69 -7.33 7.96
N LYS A 304 -25.28 -7.00 9.18
CA LYS A 304 -25.94 -6.00 10.02
C LYS A 304 -25.91 -4.60 9.43
N PHE A 305 -24.80 -4.23 8.80
CA PHE A 305 -24.69 -2.96 8.09
C PHE A 305 -25.74 -2.85 6.98
N VAL A 306 -25.85 -3.84 6.11
CA VAL A 306 -26.77 -3.81 4.95
C VAL A 306 -28.23 -3.72 5.40
N ILE A 307 -28.60 -4.38 6.51
CA ILE A 307 -29.95 -4.25 7.07
C ILE A 307 -30.22 -2.82 7.56
N ARG A 308 -29.24 -2.20 8.24
CA ARG A 308 -29.39 -0.86 8.85
C ARG A 308 -29.25 0.27 7.82
N TYR A 309 -28.45 0.07 6.79
CA TYR A 309 -28.12 1.03 5.73
C TYR A 309 -28.31 0.38 4.35
N PRO A 310 -29.56 0.11 3.92
CA PRO A 310 -29.84 -0.57 2.65
C PRO A 310 -29.44 0.23 1.41
N ASN A 311 -29.19 1.53 1.55
CA ASN A 311 -28.71 2.42 0.48
C ASN A 311 -27.29 2.94 0.78
N ASP A 312 -26.50 2.16 1.54
CA ASP A 312 -25.18 2.53 2.05
C ASP A 312 -25.22 3.75 3.01
N LEU A 313 -24.07 4.09 3.60
CA LEU A 313 -23.98 5.14 4.61
C LEU A 313 -23.51 6.46 3.98
N THR A 314 -24.38 7.47 3.97
CA THR A 314 -23.97 8.85 3.66
C THR A 314 -23.29 9.48 4.89
N VAL A 315 -22.06 9.95 4.72
CA VAL A 315 -21.29 10.62 5.78
C VAL A 315 -21.31 12.14 5.57
N SER A 316 -21.54 12.88 6.65
CA SER A 316 -21.50 14.35 6.63
C SER A 316 -20.11 14.87 6.25
N LYS A 317 -20.06 15.86 5.35
CA LYS A 317 -18.80 16.45 4.89
C LYS A 317 -18.11 17.23 6.02
N PRO A 318 -16.86 16.90 6.39
CA PRO A 318 -16.06 17.76 7.24
C PRO A 318 -15.67 19.03 6.47
N ARG A 319 -15.19 20.05 7.19
CA ARG A 319 -14.70 21.30 6.58
C ARG A 319 -13.22 21.24 6.18
N LYS A 320 -12.45 20.35 6.81
CA LYS A 320 -11.00 20.26 6.65
C LYS A 320 -10.65 19.43 5.41
N HIS A 321 -9.66 19.88 4.65
CA HIS A 321 -9.08 19.13 3.54
C HIS A 321 -7.91 18.28 4.03
N LEU A 322 -7.65 17.17 3.33
CA LEU A 322 -6.52 16.31 3.61
C LEU A 322 -5.23 17.01 3.20
N GLU A 323 -4.40 17.30 4.19
CA GLU A 323 -3.03 17.77 4.02
C GLU A 323 -2.10 16.57 4.17
N TYR A 324 -1.24 16.34 3.19
CA TYR A 324 -0.27 15.26 3.21
C TYR A 324 1.10 15.79 2.81
N SER A 325 2.11 15.51 3.62
CA SER A 325 3.50 15.84 3.36
C SER A 325 4.31 14.56 3.36
N TYR A 326 5.06 14.32 2.28
CA TYR A 326 5.91 13.14 2.14
C TYR A 326 7.34 13.51 2.49
N ARG A 327 8.01 12.68 3.29
CA ARG A 327 9.43 12.83 3.62
C ARG A 327 10.20 11.61 3.14
N ALA A 328 11.21 11.83 2.31
CA ALA A 328 12.02 10.76 1.77
C ALA A 328 12.76 10.01 2.87
N ALA A 329 12.84 8.68 2.73
CA ALA A 329 13.65 7.85 3.59
C ALA A 329 15.14 8.21 3.49
N SER A 330 15.60 8.80 2.39
CA SER A 330 16.96 9.30 2.24
C SER A 330 17.24 10.58 3.04
N GLY A 331 16.19 11.31 3.44
CA GLY A 331 16.29 12.65 4.03
C GLY A 331 16.62 13.77 3.03
N GLU A 332 16.71 13.46 1.73
CA GLU A 332 17.22 14.39 0.70
C GLU A 332 16.14 15.28 0.08
N PHE A 333 14.87 14.86 0.20
CA PHE A 333 13.73 15.63 -0.28
C PHE A 333 12.50 15.35 0.58
N ASP A 334 11.60 16.32 0.58
CA ASP A 334 10.25 16.20 1.12
C ASP A 334 9.35 17.19 0.37
N GLY A 335 8.05 17.08 0.56
CA GLY A 335 7.13 18.03 -0.05
C GLY A 335 5.68 17.75 0.29
N ASP A 336 4.91 18.83 0.25
CA ASP A 336 3.46 18.76 0.37
C ASP A 336 2.88 18.24 -0.94
N ILE A 337 2.03 17.23 -0.80
CA ILE A 337 1.43 16.50 -1.91
C ILE A 337 -0.06 16.84 -1.95
N PRO A 338 -0.52 17.56 -2.98
CA PRO A 338 -1.94 17.82 -3.14
C PRO A 338 -2.66 16.52 -3.46
N ILE A 339 -3.58 16.13 -2.59
CA ILE A 339 -4.45 14.97 -2.84
C ILE A 339 -5.82 15.48 -3.28
N SER A 340 -6.24 15.04 -4.46
CA SER A 340 -7.56 15.34 -5.02
C SER A 340 -8.32 14.07 -5.40
N ALA A 341 -9.61 14.18 -5.68
CA ALA A 341 -10.43 13.13 -6.24
C ALA A 341 -11.43 13.80 -7.18
N ASN A 342 -11.47 13.38 -8.46
CA ASN A 342 -12.25 14.04 -9.51
C ASN A 342 -12.00 15.57 -9.60
N GLY A 343 -10.74 15.99 -9.46
CA GLY A 343 -10.34 17.41 -9.53
C GLY A 343 -10.72 18.26 -8.31
N LYS A 344 -11.30 17.67 -7.27
CA LYS A 344 -11.64 18.35 -6.01
C LYS A 344 -10.66 17.93 -4.91
N PRO A 345 -10.25 18.83 -4.00
CA PRO A 345 -9.46 18.45 -2.84
C PRO A 345 -10.16 17.37 -2.00
N VAL A 346 -9.40 16.37 -1.56
CA VAL A 346 -9.91 15.31 -0.68
C VAL A 346 -10.20 15.89 0.70
N LEU A 347 -11.30 15.47 1.31
CA LEU A 347 -11.67 15.85 2.67
C LEU A 347 -10.93 15.02 3.73
N ASP A 348 -10.49 15.66 4.81
CA ASP A 348 -9.79 14.99 5.93
C ASP A 348 -10.80 14.31 6.86
N ILE A 349 -10.80 12.98 6.84
CA ILE A 349 -11.69 12.17 7.66
C ILE A 349 -11.16 11.88 9.07
N SER A 350 -9.91 12.27 9.38
CA SER A 350 -9.20 11.84 10.60
C SER A 350 -9.90 12.28 11.90
N GLY A 351 -10.66 13.38 11.86
CA GLY A 351 -11.39 13.91 13.02
C GLY A 351 -12.84 13.45 13.13
N LEU A 352 -13.35 12.63 12.20
CA LEU A 352 -14.76 12.23 12.19
C LEU A 352 -15.02 11.07 13.15
N ARG A 353 -15.76 11.34 14.23
CA ARG A 353 -16.15 10.31 15.22
C ARG A 353 -17.44 9.58 14.87
N LYS A 354 -18.40 10.26 14.25
CA LYS A 354 -19.75 9.71 14.05
C LYS A 354 -19.77 8.40 13.24
N PRO A 355 -19.04 8.26 12.12
CA PRO A 355 -18.97 7.00 11.38
C PRO A 355 -18.37 5.87 12.23
N VAL A 356 -17.34 6.16 13.01
CA VAL A 356 -16.69 5.20 13.90
C VAL A 356 -17.63 4.75 15.03
N GLU A 357 -18.42 5.65 15.60
CA GLU A 357 -19.46 5.31 16.59
C GLU A 357 -20.55 4.40 15.99
N ILE A 358 -20.97 4.67 14.75
CA ILE A 358 -21.93 3.82 14.04
C ILE A 358 -21.34 2.42 13.85
N ALA A 359 -20.09 2.35 13.39
CA ALA A 359 -19.40 1.08 13.21
C ALA A 359 -19.23 0.33 14.54
N GLN A 360 -18.86 1.01 15.62
CA GLN A 360 -18.72 0.38 16.94
C GLN A 360 -20.04 -0.25 17.40
N LYS A 361 -21.19 0.39 17.17
CA LYS A 361 -22.50 -0.21 17.51
C LYS A 361 -22.79 -1.49 16.72
N ILE A 362 -22.51 -1.48 15.41
CA ILE A 362 -22.65 -2.68 14.57
C ILE A 362 -21.70 -3.78 15.07
N ALA A 363 -20.46 -3.41 15.40
CA ALA A 363 -19.46 -4.34 15.92
C ALA A 363 -19.87 -4.93 17.28
N ASP A 364 -20.43 -4.14 18.18
CA ASP A 364 -20.89 -4.59 19.50
C ASP A 364 -21.99 -5.65 19.37
N GLU A 365 -22.99 -5.39 18.51
CA GLU A 365 -24.06 -6.35 18.19
C GLU A 365 -23.50 -7.64 17.57
N ALA A 366 -22.58 -7.52 16.62
CA ALA A 366 -21.94 -8.69 16.00
C ALA A 366 -21.14 -9.51 17.03
N MET A 367 -20.43 -8.86 17.94
CA MET A 367 -19.68 -9.53 19.00
C MET A 367 -20.59 -10.20 20.03
N ASP A 368 -21.75 -9.63 20.35
CA ASP A 368 -22.73 -10.22 21.27
C ASP A 368 -23.33 -11.51 20.70
N GLU A 369 -23.66 -11.54 19.42
CA GLU A 369 -24.18 -12.73 18.76
C GLU A 369 -23.13 -13.83 18.58
N LEU A 370 -21.86 -13.45 18.42
CA LEU A 370 -20.73 -14.39 18.33
C LEU A 370 -20.21 -14.85 19.70
N ASP A 371 -20.71 -14.34 20.83
CA ASP A 371 -20.16 -14.63 22.15
C ASP A 371 -20.20 -16.13 22.49
N LYS A 372 -21.31 -16.82 22.19
CA LYS A 372 -21.44 -18.28 22.43
C LYS A 372 -20.47 -19.08 21.57
N PHE A 373 -20.40 -18.79 20.27
CA PHE A 373 -19.48 -19.43 19.33
C PHE A 373 -18.01 -19.20 19.74
N SER A 374 -17.66 -17.96 20.07
CA SER A 374 -16.32 -17.59 20.54
C SER A 374 -15.94 -18.33 21.81
N ARG A 375 -16.84 -18.43 22.81
CA ARG A 375 -16.58 -19.18 24.04
C ARG A 375 -16.38 -20.67 23.79
N TYR A 376 -17.13 -21.25 22.86
CA TYR A 376 -16.95 -22.64 22.44
C TYR A 376 -15.56 -22.87 21.83
N LEU A 377 -15.15 -22.04 20.85
CA LEU A 377 -13.81 -22.14 20.25
C LEU A 377 -12.68 -21.87 21.26
N GLY A 378 -12.94 -21.03 22.27
CA GLY A 378 -11.98 -20.81 23.37
C GLY A 378 -11.76 -22.04 24.26
N ARG A 379 -12.73 -22.95 24.32
CA ARG A 379 -12.63 -24.23 25.06
C ARG A 379 -12.21 -25.39 24.16
N ASN A 380 -12.48 -25.27 22.86
CA ASN A 380 -12.23 -26.30 21.85
C ASN A 380 -11.48 -25.67 20.67
N PRO A 381 -10.14 -25.58 20.73
CA PRO A 381 -9.33 -24.92 19.69
C PRO A 381 -9.55 -25.48 18.28
N ASP A 382 -9.73 -26.80 18.18
CA ASP A 382 -9.98 -27.50 16.91
C ASP A 382 -11.49 -27.70 16.63
N GLY A 383 -12.35 -27.06 17.41
CA GLY A 383 -13.81 -27.22 17.31
C GLY A 383 -14.43 -26.55 16.09
N ARG A 384 -13.69 -25.74 15.34
CA ARG A 384 -14.22 -25.04 14.15
C ARG A 384 -14.61 -26.06 13.08
N GLY A 385 -15.81 -25.90 12.51
CA GLY A 385 -16.36 -26.82 11.50
C GLY A 385 -17.08 -28.05 12.06
N THR A 386 -17.14 -28.22 13.39
CA THR A 386 -17.98 -29.25 14.02
C THR A 386 -19.47 -28.87 13.97
N MET A 387 -20.37 -29.86 14.07
CA MET A 387 -21.81 -29.60 14.10
C MET A 387 -22.21 -28.74 15.30
N GLU A 388 -21.55 -28.95 16.45
CA GLU A 388 -21.73 -28.20 17.67
C GLU A 388 -21.33 -26.73 17.48
N ALA A 389 -20.22 -26.47 16.77
CA ALA A 389 -19.80 -25.12 16.42
C ALA A 389 -20.79 -24.45 15.46
N GLN A 390 -21.26 -25.18 14.44
CA GLN A 390 -22.23 -24.67 13.48
C GLN A 390 -23.55 -24.27 14.15
N ALA A 391 -24.04 -25.08 15.10
CA ALA A 391 -25.26 -24.79 15.85
C ALA A 391 -25.17 -23.53 16.74
N LEU A 392 -23.96 -23.04 17.01
CA LEU A 392 -23.70 -21.83 17.80
C LEU A 392 -23.50 -20.58 16.94
N LEU A 393 -23.39 -20.73 15.62
CA LEU A 393 -23.32 -19.59 14.70
C LEU A 393 -24.69 -18.91 14.58
N PRO A 394 -24.73 -17.57 14.44
CA PRO A 394 -25.91 -16.85 14.00
C PRO A 394 -26.43 -17.41 12.66
N ALA A 395 -27.76 -17.43 12.49
CA ALA A 395 -28.41 -18.03 11.31
C ALA A 395 -27.99 -17.36 10.00
N GLU A 396 -27.58 -16.09 10.08
CA GLU A 396 -27.05 -15.29 8.98
C GLU A 396 -25.71 -15.82 8.43
N LEU A 397 -25.02 -16.68 9.19
CA LEU A 397 -23.72 -17.26 8.87
C LEU A 397 -23.79 -18.78 8.58
N TRP A 398 -24.99 -19.34 8.44
CA TRP A 398 -25.19 -20.78 8.20
C TRP A 398 -24.89 -21.24 6.77
#